data_AF-A0A2I0JED7-F1
#
_entry.id   AF-A0A2I0JED7-F1
#
_cell.length_a   1.000
_cell.length_b   1.000
_cell.length_c   1.000
_cell.angle_alpha   90.00
_cell.angle_beta   90.00
_cell.angle_gamma   90.00
#
_symmetry.space_group_name_H-M   'P 1'
#
loop_
_entity.id
_entity.type
_entity.pdbx_description
1 polymer ?
#
loop_
_entity_poly.entity_id
_entity_poly.type
_entity_poly.pdbx_seq_one_letter_code
_entity_poly.pdbx_strand_id
1 'polypeptide(L)'
;MAGPGGSSVPSPAPPPPKILLAKPGLVTGGAPAGKFGRNSGGDEEAASLRSRVLPSLNLLSDSWDFHIDRFLPFLTENTDFTVVGVIGPPGAGKSTIMNELYGFDGASPGTLPPFAVQSEDTRAMAKHCTTGIEPRVSAERLILLDTQPVFSPSILAEMMKPDGSSTIPVLGGEPLFAELAHELMAIQLGVLLLSICHIVLVVSEGVHESSVWHLMAAVDMLKHGIPDPSSHVSSQFQSTNLVFENDKVLGGEEYMAAPIFVHTK
;
A
#
# COMPACT_ATOMS: atom_id res chain seq x y z
N MET A 1 -3.18 -78.89 -30.63
CA MET A 1 -4.13 -78.19 -31.52
C MET A 1 -4.59 -76.94 -30.81
N ALA A 2 -4.31 -75.78 -31.42
CA ALA A 2 -4.61 -74.46 -30.92
C ALA A 2 -6.05 -74.04 -31.26
N GLY A 3 -6.63 -73.14 -30.45
CA GLY A 3 -7.85 -72.37 -30.73
C GLY A 3 -7.97 -71.21 -29.72
N PRO A 4 -8.38 -69.99 -30.14
CA PRO A 4 -7.67 -68.77 -29.75
C PRO A 4 -8.34 -67.91 -28.68
N GLY A 5 -7.56 -66.96 -28.15
CA GLY A 5 -7.87 -66.11 -27.01
C GLY A 5 -8.91 -65.02 -27.25
N GLY A 6 -9.60 -64.66 -26.17
CA GLY A 6 -10.44 -63.48 -26.06
C GLY A 6 -9.68 -62.35 -25.37
N SER A 7 -9.53 -61.24 -26.06
CA SER A 7 -9.05 -59.96 -25.56
C SER A 7 -10.18 -59.22 -24.83
N SER A 8 -9.98 -58.86 -23.56
CA SER A 8 -10.87 -57.98 -22.81
C SER A 8 -10.40 -56.52 -22.96
N VAL A 9 -11.15 -55.74 -23.74
CA VAL A 9 -11.01 -54.27 -23.84
C VAL A 9 -11.75 -53.62 -22.65
N PRO A 10 -11.19 -52.61 -21.97
CA PRO A 10 -11.92 -51.90 -20.91
C PRO A 10 -12.91 -50.89 -21.52
N SER A 11 -14.12 -50.86 -20.97
CA SER A 11 -15.19 -49.91 -21.33
C SER A 11 -14.83 -48.47 -20.96
N PRO A 12 -15.25 -47.46 -21.73
CA PRO A 12 -14.96 -46.06 -21.43
C PRO A 12 -15.78 -45.55 -20.24
N ALA A 13 -15.14 -44.77 -19.36
CA ALA A 13 -15.78 -44.09 -18.24
C ALA A 13 -16.73 -42.97 -18.72
N PRO A 14 -17.85 -42.71 -18.01
CA PRO A 14 -18.80 -41.67 -18.40
C PRO A 14 -18.21 -40.25 -18.19
N PRO A 15 -18.59 -39.28 -19.02
CA PRO A 15 -18.09 -37.91 -18.88
C PRO A 15 -18.63 -37.22 -17.62
N PRO A 16 -17.86 -36.32 -17.00
CA PRO A 16 -18.29 -35.58 -15.82
C PRO A 16 -19.47 -34.64 -16.14
N PRO A 17 -20.39 -34.42 -15.17
CA PRO A 17 -21.57 -33.60 -15.40
C PRO A 17 -21.20 -32.13 -15.59
N LYS A 18 -21.74 -31.51 -16.65
CA LYS A 18 -21.60 -30.08 -16.92
C LYS A 18 -22.63 -29.32 -16.09
N ILE A 19 -22.17 -28.56 -15.10
CA ILE A 19 -23.02 -27.64 -14.34
C ILE A 19 -23.24 -26.39 -15.20
N LEU A 20 -24.46 -26.25 -15.72
CA LEU A 20 -24.92 -25.04 -16.39
C LEU A 20 -25.55 -24.12 -15.33
N LEU A 21 -24.82 -23.09 -14.92
CA LEU A 21 -25.33 -22.07 -14.01
C LEU A 21 -26.28 -21.14 -14.79
N ALA A 22 -27.59 -21.39 -14.68
CA ALA A 22 -28.60 -20.51 -15.24
C ALA A 22 -28.64 -19.20 -14.45
N LYS A 23 -28.50 -18.08 -15.17
CA LYS A 23 -28.72 -16.73 -14.65
C LYS A 23 -30.21 -16.57 -14.28
N PRO A 24 -30.58 -16.13 -13.06
CA PRO A 24 -31.98 -15.91 -12.74
C PRO A 24 -32.45 -14.64 -13.45
N GLY A 25 -33.16 -14.83 -14.56
CA GLY A 25 -34.00 -13.83 -15.20
C GLY A 25 -35.40 -13.87 -14.59
N LEU A 26 -35.84 -12.69 -14.16
CA LEU A 26 -37.19 -12.26 -13.79
C LEU A 26 -38.34 -13.13 -14.36
N VAL A 27 -39.18 -13.67 -13.47
CA VAL A 27 -40.55 -14.07 -13.80
C VAL A 27 -41.53 -13.64 -12.71
N THR A 28 -42.63 -13.12 -13.22
CA THR A 28 -43.75 -12.44 -12.61
C THR A 28 -44.83 -13.41 -12.13
N GLY A 29 -45.64 -12.95 -11.17
CA GLY A 29 -46.93 -13.52 -10.77
C GLY A 29 -46.94 -14.01 -9.32
N GLY A 30 -47.85 -13.64 -8.43
CA GLY A 30 -49.03 -12.79 -8.49
C GLY A 30 -49.89 -13.09 -7.25
N ALA A 31 -50.39 -12.06 -6.56
CA ALA A 31 -51.46 -12.13 -5.55
C ALA A 31 -52.10 -10.74 -5.36
N PRO A 32 -53.37 -10.63 -4.93
CA PRO A 32 -54.35 -9.84 -5.67
C PRO A 32 -54.66 -8.43 -5.14
N ALA A 33 -55.11 -7.60 -6.08
CA ALA A 33 -56.12 -6.53 -6.01
C ALA A 33 -56.17 -5.57 -4.79
N GLY A 34 -55.87 -4.29 -5.04
CA GLY A 34 -56.20 -3.19 -4.12
C GLY A 34 -55.91 -1.77 -4.63
N LYS A 35 -56.74 -1.29 -5.57
CA LYS A 35 -57.12 0.13 -5.83
C LYS A 35 -56.06 1.18 -6.24
N PHE A 36 -56.41 1.85 -7.35
CA PHE A 36 -55.80 3.00 -8.04
C PHE A 36 -55.39 4.22 -7.18
N GLY A 37 -54.26 4.84 -7.54
CA GLY A 37 -53.87 6.20 -7.12
C GLY A 37 -52.64 6.70 -7.90
N ARG A 38 -52.67 7.96 -8.35
CA ARG A 38 -51.80 8.61 -9.35
C ARG A 38 -50.47 9.13 -8.76
N ASN A 39 -49.50 9.35 -9.67
CA ASN A 39 -48.41 10.33 -9.63
C ASN A 39 -47.06 10.00 -8.94
N SER A 40 -46.02 10.07 -9.78
CA SER A 40 -44.75 10.82 -9.63
C SER A 40 -43.52 10.18 -8.97
N GLY A 41 -42.47 10.04 -9.79
CA GLY A 41 -41.10 10.47 -9.47
C GLY A 41 -40.21 9.51 -8.69
N GLY A 42 -39.10 9.10 -9.32
CA GLY A 42 -37.89 8.70 -8.59
C GLY A 42 -37.43 7.27 -8.80
N ASP A 43 -36.99 6.92 -10.02
CA ASP A 43 -36.17 5.72 -10.26
C ASP A 43 -34.82 6.13 -10.88
N GLU A 44 -34.06 6.97 -10.17
CA GLU A 44 -32.64 7.26 -10.48
C GLU A 44 -31.71 7.06 -9.27
N GLU A 45 -32.15 6.39 -8.20
CA GLU A 45 -31.37 6.27 -6.96
C GLU A 45 -30.98 4.82 -6.59
N ALA A 46 -31.18 3.86 -7.50
CA ALA A 46 -30.76 2.46 -7.27
C ALA A 46 -29.38 2.12 -7.85
N ALA A 47 -28.68 3.08 -8.47
CA ALA A 47 -27.40 2.86 -9.17
C ALA A 47 -26.15 3.45 -8.49
N SER A 48 -26.28 4.05 -7.30
CA SER A 48 -25.18 4.82 -6.66
C SER A 48 -24.44 4.12 -5.51
N LEU A 49 -24.86 2.95 -5.04
CA LEU A 49 -24.16 2.25 -3.94
C LEU A 49 -22.99 1.39 -4.42
N ARG A 50 -22.26 1.85 -5.46
CA ARG A 50 -20.88 1.40 -5.63
C ARG A 50 -20.09 2.08 -4.53
N SER A 51 -19.53 1.30 -3.62
CA SER A 51 -18.63 1.86 -2.62
C SER A 51 -17.57 2.69 -3.31
N ARG A 52 -17.48 3.98 -2.96
CA ARG A 52 -16.53 4.90 -3.57
C ARG A 52 -15.13 4.54 -3.07
N VAL A 53 -14.45 3.65 -3.79
CA VAL A 53 -13.01 3.42 -3.62
C VAL A 53 -12.31 4.72 -3.95
N LEU A 54 -11.54 5.26 -3.01
CA LEU A 54 -10.68 6.38 -3.31
C LEU A 54 -9.54 5.90 -4.22
N PRO A 55 -9.25 6.58 -5.34
CA PRO A 55 -8.19 6.18 -6.25
C PRO A 55 -6.85 6.14 -5.52
N SER A 56 -5.99 5.19 -5.89
CA SER A 56 -4.62 5.15 -5.38
C SER A 56 -3.84 6.34 -5.94
N LEU A 57 -3.15 7.05 -5.05
CA LEU A 57 -2.30 8.19 -5.38
C LEU A 57 -0.85 7.75 -5.64
N ASN A 58 -0.40 6.66 -5.02
CA ASN A 58 0.87 5.97 -5.27
C ASN A 58 2.07 6.92 -5.38
N LEU A 59 2.44 7.56 -4.27
CA LEU A 59 3.53 8.54 -4.22
C LEU A 59 4.88 7.94 -4.63
N LEU A 60 5.14 6.70 -4.21
CA LEU A 60 6.28 5.89 -4.63
C LEU A 60 5.71 4.62 -5.25
N SER A 61 6.03 4.32 -6.50
CA SER A 61 5.47 3.21 -7.27
C SER A 61 6.05 1.83 -6.92
N ASP A 62 5.50 0.80 -7.56
CA ASP A 62 6.05 -0.57 -7.62
C ASP A 62 7.41 -0.65 -8.33
N SER A 63 7.66 0.25 -9.27
CA SER A 63 8.97 0.43 -9.92
C SER A 63 9.98 1.23 -9.08
N TRP A 64 9.60 1.66 -7.88
CA TRP A 64 10.41 2.51 -6.99
C TRP A 64 10.67 3.93 -7.53
N ASP A 65 9.70 4.45 -8.31
CA ASP A 65 9.73 5.81 -8.87
C ASP A 65 8.74 6.73 -8.14
N PHE A 66 9.10 8.01 -7.98
CA PHE A 66 8.20 8.99 -7.37
C PHE A 66 7.19 9.57 -8.37
N HIS A 67 5.93 9.66 -7.95
CA HIS A 67 4.82 10.26 -8.71
C HIS A 67 4.17 11.43 -7.95
N ILE A 68 4.97 12.44 -7.63
CA ILE A 68 4.56 13.59 -6.82
C ILE A 68 3.35 14.33 -7.45
N ASP A 69 3.30 14.41 -8.78
CA ASP A 69 2.22 15.07 -9.53
C ASP A 69 0.82 14.50 -9.25
N ARG A 70 0.72 13.23 -8.83
CA ARG A 70 -0.56 12.60 -8.47
C ARG A 70 -1.07 13.09 -7.12
N PHE A 71 -0.18 13.50 -6.23
CA PHE A 71 -0.49 13.91 -4.87
C PHE A 71 -0.62 15.43 -4.72
N LEU A 72 0.13 16.22 -5.50
CA LEU A 72 0.12 17.69 -5.46
C LEU A 72 -1.28 18.33 -5.46
N PRO A 73 -2.28 17.87 -6.26
CA PRO A 73 -3.61 18.46 -6.28
C PRO A 73 -4.38 18.36 -4.95
N PHE A 74 -3.96 17.48 -4.05
CA PHE A 74 -4.57 17.29 -2.73
C PHE A 74 -3.90 18.13 -1.63
N LEU A 75 -2.80 18.80 -1.96
CA LEU A 75 -2.07 19.68 -1.06
C LEU A 75 -2.58 21.11 -1.15
N THR A 76 -2.40 21.85 -0.07
CA THR A 76 -2.78 23.26 0.02
C THR A 76 -1.57 24.09 0.47
N GLU A 77 -1.65 25.40 0.34
CA GLU A 77 -0.60 26.32 0.83
C GLU A 77 -0.56 26.43 2.36
N ASN A 78 -1.52 25.80 3.06
CA ASN A 78 -1.54 25.82 4.52
C ASN A 78 -0.44 24.94 5.10
N THR A 79 0.42 25.55 5.92
CA THR A 79 1.56 24.88 6.57
C THR A 79 1.22 24.22 7.91
N ASP A 80 0.00 24.42 8.41
CA ASP A 80 -0.51 23.81 9.64
C ASP A 80 -1.06 22.40 9.34
N PHE A 81 -0.14 21.45 9.18
CA PHE A 81 -0.41 20.04 8.93
C PHE A 81 0.54 19.15 9.75
N THR A 82 0.19 17.88 9.89
CA THR A 82 1.07 16.87 10.49
C THR A 82 1.22 15.70 9.53
N VAL A 83 2.44 15.19 9.38
CA VAL A 83 2.76 14.06 8.51
C VAL A 83 3.02 12.84 9.39
N VAL A 84 2.24 11.79 9.19
CA VAL A 84 2.39 10.52 9.91
C VAL A 84 2.70 9.43 8.90
N GLY A 85 3.90 8.86 8.99
CA GLY A 85 4.29 7.67 8.24
C GLY A 85 4.13 6.41 9.07
N VAL A 86 3.92 5.27 8.42
CA VAL A 86 3.91 3.96 9.08
C VAL A 86 4.90 3.02 8.41
N ILE A 87 5.63 2.22 9.18
CA ILE A 87 6.56 1.19 8.72
C ILE A 87 6.43 -0.06 9.57
N GLY A 88 6.64 -1.24 8.97
CA GLY A 88 6.48 -2.51 9.68
C GLY A 88 6.25 -3.71 8.74
N PRO A 89 6.33 -4.94 9.27
CA PRO A 89 6.27 -6.17 8.48
C PRO A 89 4.87 -6.42 7.87
N PRO A 90 4.71 -7.43 6.99
CA PRO A 90 3.39 -7.86 6.53
C PRO A 90 2.51 -8.26 7.70
N GLY A 91 1.19 -8.00 7.63
CA GLY A 91 0.25 -8.43 8.66
C GLY A 91 0.24 -7.60 9.94
N ALA A 92 1.23 -6.73 10.18
CA ALA A 92 1.35 -5.94 11.42
C ALA A 92 0.18 -5.00 11.74
N GLY A 93 -0.76 -4.76 10.80
CA GLY A 93 -1.91 -3.89 10.99
C GLY A 93 -1.70 -2.43 10.59
N LYS A 94 -0.67 -2.12 9.79
CA LYS A 94 -0.32 -0.76 9.34
C LYS A 94 -1.50 0.01 8.74
N SER A 95 -2.05 -0.49 7.63
CA SER A 95 -3.15 0.15 6.92
C SER A 95 -4.42 0.24 7.78
N THR A 96 -4.63 -0.70 8.70
CA THR A 96 -5.72 -0.63 9.68
C THR A 96 -5.56 0.56 10.63
N ILE A 97 -4.38 0.73 11.23
CA ILE A 97 -4.08 1.89 12.08
C ILE A 97 -4.23 3.20 11.30
N MET A 98 -3.75 3.23 10.04
CA MET A 98 -3.84 4.41 9.19
C MET A 98 -5.29 4.77 8.83
N ASN A 99 -6.17 3.78 8.65
CA ASN A 99 -7.60 4.02 8.44
C ASN A 99 -8.28 4.61 9.69
N GLU A 100 -7.93 4.11 10.88
CA GLU A 100 -8.44 4.68 12.14
C GLU A 100 -7.97 6.13 12.32
N LEU A 101 -6.69 6.42 12.06
CA LEU A 101 -6.16 7.79 12.09
C LEU A 101 -6.77 8.71 11.03
N TYR A 102 -7.19 8.16 9.90
CA TYR A 102 -7.94 8.90 8.88
C TYR A 102 -9.37 9.25 9.34
N GLY A 103 -9.88 8.61 10.40
CA GLY A 103 -11.27 8.75 10.84
C GLY A 103 -12.24 7.87 10.05
N PHE A 104 -11.77 6.75 9.48
CA PHE A 104 -12.65 5.82 8.78
C PHE A 104 -13.57 5.08 9.76
N ASP A 105 -14.88 5.27 9.62
CA ASP A 105 -15.89 4.50 10.34
C ASP A 105 -16.41 3.34 9.48
N GLY A 106 -15.96 2.12 9.81
CA GLY A 106 -16.40 0.89 9.16
C GLY A 106 -17.85 0.48 9.45
N ALA A 107 -18.55 1.15 10.37
CA ALA A 107 -19.96 0.87 10.66
C ALA A 107 -20.91 1.41 9.57
N SER A 108 -20.44 2.37 8.77
CA SER A 108 -21.24 2.99 7.71
C SER A 108 -21.37 2.06 6.50
N PRO A 109 -22.60 1.64 6.10
CA PRO A 109 -22.78 0.73 4.98
C PRO A 109 -22.29 1.34 3.66
N GLY A 110 -21.42 0.62 2.94
CA GLY A 110 -21.01 0.97 1.57
C GLY A 110 -19.81 1.91 1.46
N THR A 111 -19.15 2.28 2.55
CA THR A 111 -17.84 2.97 2.51
C THR A 111 -16.72 1.93 2.54
N LEU A 112 -15.74 2.09 1.65
CA LEU A 112 -14.51 1.29 1.70
C LEU A 112 -13.41 2.08 2.43
N PRO A 113 -12.48 1.39 3.10
CA PRO A 113 -11.41 2.04 3.79
C PRO A 113 -10.51 2.82 2.80
N PRO A 114 -10.03 4.02 3.16
CA PRO A 114 -9.09 4.81 2.37
C PRO A 114 -7.80 4.05 2.01
N PHE A 115 -7.29 3.25 2.93
CA PHE A 115 -6.16 2.35 2.74
C PHE A 115 -6.66 0.91 2.65
N ALA A 116 -6.24 0.19 1.61
CA ALA A 116 -6.62 -1.20 1.44
C ALA A 116 -6.07 -2.06 2.59
N VAL A 117 -6.95 -2.75 3.30
CA VAL A 117 -6.58 -3.72 4.33
C VAL A 117 -6.60 -5.13 3.75
N GLN A 118 -5.85 -6.04 4.36
CA GLN A 118 -5.77 -7.43 3.90
C GLN A 118 -7.14 -8.12 4.00
N SER A 119 -7.64 -8.59 2.85
CA SER A 119 -8.82 -9.46 2.78
C SER A 119 -8.44 -10.92 3.04
N GLU A 120 -9.44 -11.76 3.31
CA GLU A 120 -9.22 -13.20 3.46
C GLU A 120 -8.60 -13.83 2.20
N ASP A 121 -9.03 -13.38 1.02
CA ASP A 121 -8.48 -13.84 -0.26
C ASP A 121 -7.00 -13.46 -0.41
N THR A 122 -6.65 -12.19 -0.16
CA THR A 122 -5.27 -11.72 -0.25
C THR A 122 -4.36 -12.43 0.76
N ARG A 123 -4.89 -12.71 1.95
CA ARG A 123 -4.21 -13.51 2.98
C ARG A 123 -3.99 -14.95 2.51
N ALA A 124 -5.01 -15.58 1.94
CA ALA A 124 -4.92 -16.95 1.41
C ALA A 124 -3.91 -17.06 0.24
N MET A 125 -3.75 -16.00 -0.54
CA MET A 125 -2.77 -15.91 -1.62
C MET A 125 -1.36 -15.49 -1.15
N ALA A 126 -1.17 -15.22 0.14
CA ALA A 126 0.08 -14.69 0.70
C ALA A 126 0.61 -13.45 -0.05
N LYS A 127 -0.29 -12.52 -0.41
CA LYS A 127 0.05 -11.29 -1.13
C LYS A 127 0.07 -10.07 -0.21
N HIS A 128 0.89 -9.08 -0.56
CA HIS A 128 0.84 -7.76 0.04
C HIS A 128 -0.36 -6.96 -0.49
N CYS A 129 -0.76 -5.93 0.25
CA CYS A 129 -1.89 -5.06 -0.10
C CYS A 129 -1.41 -3.68 -0.57
N THR A 130 -0.43 -3.13 0.13
CA THR A 130 0.19 -1.83 -0.16
C THR A 130 1.50 -2.06 -0.90
N THR A 131 1.70 -1.33 -1.99
CA THR A 131 2.91 -1.31 -2.81
C THR A 131 3.45 0.11 -2.83
N GLY A 132 4.76 0.27 -2.61
CA GLY A 132 5.41 1.57 -2.46
C GLY A 132 4.85 2.43 -1.31
N ILE A 133 4.44 3.67 -1.59
CA ILE A 133 3.88 4.61 -0.60
C ILE A 133 2.55 5.15 -1.10
N GLU A 134 1.48 4.92 -0.35
CA GLU A 134 0.15 5.44 -0.61
C GLU A 134 -0.14 6.61 0.35
N PRO A 135 -0.27 7.85 -0.16
CA PRO A 135 -0.60 9.00 0.68
C PRO A 135 -2.11 9.25 0.76
N ARG A 136 -2.58 9.78 1.89
CA ARG A 136 -3.93 10.34 2.06
C ARG A 136 -3.87 11.63 2.88
N VAL A 137 -4.81 12.53 2.64
CA VAL A 137 -5.02 13.73 3.46
C VAL A 137 -6.36 13.59 4.18
N SER A 138 -6.35 13.63 5.52
CA SER A 138 -7.56 13.56 6.35
C SER A 138 -8.24 14.93 6.47
N ALA A 139 -9.46 14.96 7.01
CA ALA A 139 -10.19 16.20 7.27
C ALA A 139 -9.51 17.06 8.35
N GLU A 140 -8.76 16.42 9.25
CA GLU A 140 -7.99 17.00 10.35
C GLU A 140 -6.58 17.43 9.93
N ARG A 141 -6.32 17.54 8.62
CA ARG A 141 -5.03 17.94 8.03
C ARG A 141 -3.87 17.03 8.40
N LEU A 142 -4.17 15.75 8.62
CA LEU A 142 -3.13 14.73 8.69
C LEU A 142 -2.77 14.29 7.27
N ILE A 143 -1.49 14.37 6.92
CA ILE A 143 -0.92 13.70 5.76
C ILE A 143 -0.45 12.33 6.23
N LEU A 144 -1.17 11.30 5.81
CA LEU A 144 -0.95 9.91 6.20
C LEU A 144 -0.21 9.18 5.07
N LEU A 145 0.94 8.58 5.37
CA LEU A 145 1.75 7.82 4.42
C LEU A 145 1.72 6.33 4.81
N ASP A 146 0.82 5.56 4.19
CA ASP A 146 0.82 4.10 4.31
C ASP A 146 1.88 3.51 3.38
N THR A 147 2.66 2.54 3.88
CA THR A 147 3.80 2.03 3.14
C THR A 147 3.72 0.53 2.93
N GLN A 148 4.38 0.07 1.87
CA GLN A 148 4.57 -1.35 1.63
C GLN A 148 5.24 -2.03 2.84
N PRO A 149 4.90 -3.29 3.13
CA PRO A 149 5.54 -4.01 4.21
C PRO A 149 7.05 -4.20 4.00
N VAL A 150 7.84 -3.89 5.01
CA VAL A 150 9.26 -4.30 5.06
C VAL A 150 9.37 -5.80 5.34
N PHE A 151 10.47 -6.44 4.94
CA PHE A 151 10.65 -7.90 5.12
C PHE A 151 9.56 -8.76 4.45
N SER A 152 8.91 -8.27 3.40
CA SER A 152 7.78 -8.94 2.76
C SER A 152 8.23 -10.00 1.75
N PRO A 153 7.93 -11.30 1.98
CA PRO A 153 8.25 -12.35 1.01
C PRO A 153 7.50 -12.15 -0.31
N SER A 154 6.29 -11.61 -0.26
CA SER A 154 5.47 -11.38 -1.44
C SER A 154 6.01 -10.26 -2.35
N ILE A 155 6.63 -9.23 -1.77
CA ILE A 155 7.30 -8.16 -2.54
C ILE A 155 8.58 -8.72 -3.15
N LEU A 156 9.38 -9.44 -2.35
CA LEU A 156 10.59 -10.11 -2.83
C LEU A 156 10.29 -11.05 -4.00
N ALA A 157 9.23 -11.86 -3.89
CA ALA A 157 8.82 -12.79 -4.95
C ALA A 157 8.40 -12.08 -6.24
N GLU A 158 7.78 -10.89 -6.14
CA GLU A 158 7.35 -10.10 -7.30
C GLU A 158 8.52 -9.41 -8.00
N MET A 159 9.51 -8.93 -7.24
CA MET A 159 10.68 -8.24 -7.80
C MET A 159 11.80 -9.18 -8.26
N MET A 160 11.77 -10.46 -7.89
CA MET A 160 12.82 -11.41 -8.23
C MET A 160 12.65 -11.97 -9.65
N LYS A 161 13.64 -11.71 -10.51
CA LYS A 161 13.73 -12.32 -11.84
C LYS A 161 14.14 -13.79 -11.74
N PRO A 162 13.95 -14.58 -12.82
CA PRO A 162 14.38 -15.99 -12.85
C PRO A 162 15.87 -16.22 -12.60
N ASP A 163 16.72 -15.21 -12.82
CA ASP A 163 18.16 -15.25 -12.56
C ASP A 163 18.53 -14.83 -11.12
N GLY A 164 17.55 -14.53 -10.27
CA GLY A 164 17.74 -14.05 -8.89
C GLY A 164 18.03 -12.55 -8.78
N SER A 165 18.13 -11.83 -9.89
CA SER A 165 18.32 -10.37 -9.87
C SER A 165 17.01 -9.62 -9.61
N SER A 166 17.12 -8.40 -9.13
CA SER A 166 16.01 -7.48 -8.93
C SER A 166 15.49 -6.92 -10.26
N THR A 167 14.18 -6.78 -10.40
CA THR A 167 13.53 -5.94 -11.43
C THR A 167 13.66 -4.45 -11.14
N ILE A 168 13.84 -4.07 -9.88
CA ILE A 168 13.95 -2.69 -9.40
C ILE A 168 15.43 -2.28 -9.30
N PRO A 169 15.86 -1.22 -10.00
CA PRO A 169 17.24 -0.71 -9.92
C PRO A 169 17.44 0.22 -8.71
N VAL A 170 17.68 -0.37 -7.53
CA VAL A 170 17.76 0.37 -6.25
C VAL A 170 18.96 1.31 -6.14
N LEU A 171 20.07 1.01 -6.83
CA LEU A 171 21.32 1.79 -6.80
C LEU A 171 21.72 2.31 -8.19
N GLY A 172 20.95 3.23 -8.75
CA GLY A 172 21.37 4.00 -9.93
C GLY A 172 21.60 3.17 -11.21
N GLY A 173 20.93 2.02 -11.33
CA GLY A 173 20.94 1.19 -12.55
C GLY A 173 21.78 -0.08 -12.49
N GLU A 174 22.55 -0.32 -11.43
CA GLU A 174 23.28 -1.59 -11.29
C GLU A 174 22.34 -2.74 -10.89
N PRO A 175 22.41 -3.90 -11.57
CA PRO A 175 21.60 -5.05 -11.22
C PRO A 175 22.08 -5.65 -9.90
N LEU A 176 21.21 -5.65 -8.90
CA LEU A 176 21.45 -6.28 -7.59
C LEU A 176 20.71 -7.61 -7.49
N PHE A 177 21.17 -8.48 -6.58
CA PHE A 177 20.36 -9.61 -6.13
C PHE A 177 19.08 -9.11 -5.48
N ALA A 178 17.96 -9.80 -5.75
CA ALA A 178 16.64 -9.39 -5.27
C ALA A 178 16.58 -9.28 -3.74
N GLU A 179 17.23 -10.18 -3.01
CA GLU A 179 17.31 -10.16 -1.54
C GLU A 179 17.97 -8.88 -1.02
N LEU A 180 19.14 -8.54 -1.56
CA LEU A 180 19.88 -7.32 -1.18
C LEU A 180 19.11 -6.05 -1.58
N ALA A 181 18.53 -6.03 -2.79
CA ALA A 181 17.70 -4.91 -3.23
C ALA A 181 16.51 -4.69 -2.28
N HIS A 182 15.85 -5.75 -1.86
CA HIS A 182 14.73 -5.71 -0.95
C HIS A 182 15.12 -5.19 0.47
N GLU A 183 16.28 -5.59 0.99
CA GLU A 183 16.82 -5.04 2.24
C GLU A 183 17.15 -3.55 2.12
N LEU A 184 17.80 -3.13 1.03
CA LEU A 184 18.13 -1.74 0.77
C LEU A 184 16.88 -0.88 0.62
N MET A 185 15.83 -1.38 -0.05
CA MET A 185 14.54 -0.69 -0.16
C MET A 185 13.92 -0.43 1.21
N ALA A 186 13.98 -1.38 2.15
CA ALA A 186 13.47 -1.18 3.51
C ALA A 186 14.21 -0.07 4.24
N ILE A 187 15.55 -0.01 4.10
CA ILE A 187 16.38 1.05 4.67
C ILE A 187 16.05 2.41 4.04
N GLN A 188 16.01 2.48 2.70
CA GLN A 188 15.67 3.71 1.97
C GLN A 188 14.29 4.25 2.37
N LEU A 189 13.31 3.35 2.51
CA LEU A 189 11.97 3.71 2.98
C LEU A 189 11.99 4.28 4.40
N GLY A 190 12.69 3.61 5.33
CA GLY A 190 12.80 4.10 6.72
C GLY A 190 13.49 5.46 6.82
N VAL A 191 14.59 5.65 6.09
CA VAL A 191 15.31 6.92 6.01
C VAL A 191 14.44 8.02 5.43
N LEU A 192 13.71 7.73 4.35
CA LEU A 192 12.77 8.66 3.74
C LEU A 192 11.71 9.10 4.76
N LEU A 193 11.04 8.14 5.43
CA LEU A 193 10.01 8.43 6.41
C LEU A 193 10.54 9.30 7.57
N LEU A 194 11.71 8.98 8.13
CA LEU A 194 12.32 9.80 9.19
C LEU A 194 12.72 11.21 8.71
N SER A 195 12.93 11.39 7.40
CA SER A 195 13.30 12.68 6.82
C SER A 195 12.10 13.56 6.49
N ILE A 196 10.94 12.98 6.16
CA ILE A 196 9.77 13.73 5.64
C ILE A 196 8.55 13.72 6.57
N CYS A 197 8.51 12.84 7.56
CA CYS A 197 7.39 12.74 8.50
C CYS A 197 7.64 13.57 9.75
N HIS A 198 6.57 13.93 10.46
CA HIS A 198 6.65 14.44 11.84
C HIS A 198 6.68 13.28 12.84
N ILE A 199 5.89 12.24 12.56
CA ILE A 199 5.78 11.03 13.38
C ILE A 199 5.95 9.81 12.46
N VAL A 200 6.72 8.82 12.91
CA VAL A 200 6.80 7.52 12.24
C VAL A 200 6.31 6.43 13.19
N LEU A 201 5.21 5.79 12.82
CA LEU A 201 4.69 4.62 13.53
C LEU A 201 5.48 3.39 13.11
N VAL A 202 6.24 2.82 14.03
CA VAL A 202 6.99 1.58 13.84
C VAL A 202 6.15 0.44 14.40
N VAL A 203 5.45 -0.26 13.51
CA VAL A 203 4.48 -1.31 13.88
C VAL A 203 5.16 -2.67 13.80
N SER A 204 4.99 -3.49 14.84
CA SER A 204 5.54 -4.85 14.92
C SER A 204 4.50 -5.80 15.48
N GLU A 205 4.58 -7.07 15.08
CA GLU A 205 3.75 -8.13 15.63
C GLU A 205 4.49 -8.75 16.83
N GLY A 206 4.04 -8.43 18.04
CA GLY A 206 4.70 -8.85 19.27
C GLY A 206 5.96 -8.05 19.66
N VAL A 207 6.50 -8.36 20.84
CA VAL A 207 7.60 -7.60 21.48
C VAL A 207 9.00 -8.14 21.19
N HIS A 208 9.10 -9.31 20.56
CA HIS A 208 10.38 -10.02 20.34
C HIS A 208 10.92 -9.90 18.91
N GLU A 209 10.30 -9.08 18.07
CA GLU A 209 10.69 -8.94 16.67
C GLU A 209 11.93 -8.05 16.52
N SER A 210 13.11 -8.65 16.66
CA SER A 210 14.40 -7.92 16.60
C SER A 210 14.70 -7.34 15.21
N SER A 211 14.14 -7.89 14.13
CA SER A 211 14.39 -7.42 12.76
C SER A 211 14.01 -5.96 12.55
N VAL A 212 12.85 -5.54 13.07
CA VAL A 212 12.39 -4.14 12.99
C VAL A 212 13.31 -3.21 13.79
N TRP A 213 13.78 -3.65 14.96
CA TRP A 213 14.75 -2.89 15.76
C TRP A 213 16.09 -2.72 15.04
N HIS A 214 16.61 -3.78 14.41
CA HIS A 214 17.84 -3.69 13.62
C HIS A 214 17.69 -2.76 12.42
N LEU A 215 16.55 -2.82 11.73
CA LEU A 215 16.24 -1.88 10.64
C LEU A 215 16.23 -0.44 11.15
N MET A 216 15.50 -0.16 12.24
CA MET A 216 15.43 1.19 12.79
C MET A 216 16.80 1.69 13.28
N ALA A 217 17.65 0.83 13.83
CA ALA A 217 19.01 1.19 14.20
C ALA A 217 19.88 1.51 12.96
N ALA A 218 19.75 0.76 11.88
CA ALA A 218 20.44 1.05 10.62
C ALA A 218 19.96 2.37 9.98
N VAL A 219 18.64 2.59 9.99
CA VAL A 219 18.00 3.81 9.50
C VAL A 219 18.46 5.03 10.31
N ASP A 220 18.49 4.93 11.64
CA ASP A 220 18.97 5.99 12.54
C ASP A 220 20.43 6.35 12.22
N MET A 221 21.33 5.37 12.14
CA MET A 221 22.74 5.64 11.79
C MET A 221 22.91 6.34 10.43
N LEU A 222 22.10 5.99 9.44
CA LEU A 222 22.18 6.56 8.09
C LEU A 222 21.53 7.93 7.99
N LYS A 223 20.47 8.19 8.76
CA LYS A 223 19.75 9.47 8.73
C LYS A 223 20.67 10.64 9.08
N HIS A 224 21.57 10.45 10.05
CA HIS A 224 22.59 11.43 10.45
C HIS A 224 23.54 11.86 9.32
N GLY A 225 23.69 11.04 8.28
CA GLY A 225 24.49 11.36 7.10
C GLY A 225 23.73 12.13 6.02
N ILE A 226 22.43 12.37 6.19
CA ILE A 226 21.55 12.90 5.15
C ILE A 226 20.97 14.25 5.60
N PRO A 227 21.26 15.33 4.84
CA PRO A 227 20.77 16.67 5.18
C PRO A 227 19.25 16.73 5.11
N ASP A 228 18.66 17.66 5.86
CA ASP A 228 17.22 17.91 5.81
C ASP A 228 16.81 18.29 4.37
N PRO A 229 15.87 17.57 3.73
CA PRO A 229 15.40 17.90 2.39
C PRO A 229 14.86 19.33 2.26
N SER A 230 14.35 19.93 3.34
CA SER A 230 13.86 21.31 3.35
C SER A 230 14.98 22.35 3.15
N SER A 231 16.21 22.02 3.54
CA SER A 231 17.39 22.92 3.43
C SER A 231 17.77 23.21 1.97
N HIS A 232 17.57 22.26 1.07
CA HIS A 232 17.87 22.41 -0.36
C HIS A 232 16.88 23.34 -1.07
N VAL A 233 15.60 23.35 -0.64
CA VAL A 233 14.57 24.21 -1.24
C VAL A 233 14.88 25.69 -1.02
N SER A 234 15.52 26.05 0.10
CA SER A 234 15.90 27.44 0.39
C SER A 234 16.97 28.00 -0.57
N SER A 235 17.75 27.13 -1.23
CA SER A 235 18.78 27.53 -2.20
C SER A 235 18.24 27.77 -3.62
N GLN A 236 17.14 27.11 -3.98
CA GLN A 236 16.58 27.18 -5.32
C GLN A 236 15.75 28.47 -5.53
N PHE A 237 15.24 29.08 -4.46
CA PHE A 237 14.63 30.42 -4.48
C PHE A 237 15.64 31.59 -4.43
N GLN A 238 16.93 31.32 -4.21
CA GLN A 238 17.98 32.35 -4.12
C GLN A 238 18.96 32.35 -5.31
N SER A 239 18.59 31.73 -6.43
CA SER A 239 19.43 31.74 -7.63
C SER A 239 19.26 33.03 -8.46
N THR A 240 19.59 34.17 -7.85
CA THR A 240 20.21 35.31 -8.57
C THR A 240 21.25 35.96 -7.66
N ASN A 241 22.52 35.84 -8.10
CA ASN A 241 23.72 36.53 -7.66
C ASN A 241 24.53 35.99 -6.44
N LEU A 242 25.67 35.41 -6.84
CA LEU A 242 27.04 35.66 -6.35
C LEU A 242 27.67 34.69 -5.32
N VAL A 243 28.74 34.08 -5.85
CA VAL A 243 30.05 33.78 -5.23
C VAL A 243 30.10 32.66 -4.19
N PHE A 244 30.88 31.63 -4.57
CA PHE A 244 31.39 30.59 -3.69
C PHE A 244 32.30 31.20 -2.62
N GLU A 245 31.94 31.01 -1.35
CA GLU A 245 32.87 31.12 -0.23
C GLU A 245 32.61 29.97 0.76
N ASN A 246 33.71 29.37 1.23
CA ASN A 246 33.78 28.15 2.03
C ASN A 246 33.20 28.30 3.45
N ASP A 247 32.88 27.12 4.01
CA ASP A 247 32.84 26.81 5.45
C ASP A 247 31.93 27.66 6.34
N LYS A 248 30.66 27.24 6.39
CA LYS A 248 29.98 27.05 7.67
C LYS A 248 29.31 25.69 7.68
N VAL A 249 29.83 24.78 8.51
CA VAL A 249 29.00 23.78 9.17
C VAL A 249 28.03 24.58 10.03
N LEU A 250 26.94 25.03 9.40
CA LEU A 250 25.79 25.57 10.08
C LEU A 250 25.24 24.41 10.90
N GLY A 251 25.38 24.51 12.22
CA GLY A 251 24.63 23.70 13.18
C GLY A 251 23.14 24.00 13.05
N GLY A 252 22.54 23.63 11.91
CA GLY A 252 21.12 23.42 11.82
C GLY A 252 20.81 22.18 12.64
N GLU A 253 19.82 22.28 13.52
CA GLU A 253 19.28 21.09 14.19
C GLU A 253 18.91 20.08 13.11
N GLU A 254 19.53 18.90 13.18
CA GLU A 254 19.23 17.86 12.23
C GLU A 254 17.80 17.39 12.47
N TYR A 255 16.94 17.58 11.47
CA TYR A 255 15.56 17.13 11.58
C TYR A 255 15.47 15.61 11.51
N MET A 256 14.76 15.04 12.49
CA MET A 256 14.37 13.63 12.49
C MET A 256 12.96 13.48 13.07
N ALA A 257 12.11 12.76 12.35
CA ALA A 257 10.77 12.42 12.82
C ALA A 257 10.80 11.67 14.16
N ALA A 258 9.76 11.83 14.99
CA ALA A 258 9.64 11.06 16.23
C ALA A 258 9.15 9.63 15.95
N PRO A 259 9.95 8.58 16.22
CA PRO A 259 9.49 7.20 16.09
C PRO A 259 8.61 6.80 17.28
N ILE A 260 7.46 6.18 17.01
CA ILE A 260 6.57 5.61 18.01
C ILE A 260 6.42 4.11 17.73
N PHE A 261 6.84 3.29 18.68
CA PHE A 261 6.76 1.84 18.56
C PHE A 261 5.36 1.35 18.98
N VAL A 262 4.71 0.65 18.07
CA VAL A 262 3.37 0.08 18.26
C VAL A 262 3.48 -1.44 18.16
N HIS A 263 3.13 -2.13 19.24
CA HIS A 263 3.09 -3.59 19.28
C HIS A 263 1.65 -4.06 19.13
N THR A 264 1.35 -4.73 18.01
CA THR A 264 0.07 -5.39 17.79
C THR A 264 0.09 -6.80 18.39
N LYS A 265 -1.11 -7.31 18.72
CA LYS A 265 -1.31 -8.56 19.45
C LYS A 265 -1.21 -9.78 18.54
#